data_AF-X0S056-F1
#
_entry.id   AF-X0S056-F1
#
_cell.length_a   1.000
_cell.length_b   1.000
_cell.length_c   1.000
_cell.angle_alpha   90.00
_cell.angle_beta   90.00
_cell.angle_gamma   90.00
#
_symmetry.space_group_name_H-M   'P 1'
#
loop_
_entity.id
_entity.type
_entity.pdbx_description
1 polymer ?
#
loop_
_entity_poly.entity_id
_entity_poly.type
_entity_poly.pdbx_seq_one_letter_code
_entity_poly.pdbx_strand_id
1 'polypeptide(L)'
;MLNEVGINTGEVSLTRFEGTIAYLIGEKNEGSARLLVDKELFLPLLLKYGDYRFRFSNYIEFMEHAWYPFQIIYSYKGEIIEEYTVMDIKANLPVDVSLFDIPLIRTQFSKSD
;
A
#
# COMPACT_ATOMS: atom_id res chain seq x y z
N MET A 1 -9.55 3.68 10.80
CA MET A 1 -8.66 3.12 9.76
C MET A 1 -7.20 3.57 9.86
N LEU A 2 -6.82 4.86 9.72
CA LEU A 2 -5.39 5.28 9.89
C LEU A 2 -4.96 5.43 11.36
N ASN A 3 -5.83 5.99 12.21
CA ASN A 3 -5.55 6.13 13.64
C ASN A 3 -5.39 4.75 14.33
N GLU A 4 -6.03 3.70 13.81
CA GLU A 4 -5.94 2.32 14.33
C GLU A 4 -4.53 1.72 14.17
N VAL A 5 -3.78 2.16 13.15
CA VAL A 5 -2.38 1.78 12.94
C VAL A 5 -1.40 2.80 13.53
N GLY A 6 -1.90 3.72 14.38
CA GLY A 6 -1.09 4.68 15.13
C GLY A 6 -0.71 5.96 14.36
N ILE A 7 -1.29 6.20 13.19
CA ILE A 7 -1.03 7.42 12.40
C ILE A 7 -1.92 8.53 12.91
N ASN A 8 -1.33 9.57 13.52
CA ASN A 8 -2.06 10.75 13.95
C ASN A 8 -2.41 11.67 12.77
N THR A 9 -3.66 11.60 12.31
CA THR A 9 -4.15 12.41 11.18
C THR A 9 -4.25 13.91 11.44
N GLY A 10 -4.16 14.36 12.70
CA GLY A 10 -4.10 15.78 13.05
C GLY A 10 -2.72 16.41 12.88
N GLU A 11 -1.68 15.61 12.69
CA GLU A 11 -0.31 16.08 12.46
C GLU A 11 0.02 15.93 10.97
N VAL A 12 0.15 17.06 10.27
CA VAL A 12 0.45 17.09 8.84
C VAL A 12 1.54 18.12 8.58
N SER A 13 2.54 17.74 7.80
CA SER A 13 3.60 18.64 7.35
C SER A 13 4.01 18.33 5.90
N LEU A 14 4.87 19.17 5.32
CA LEU A 14 5.47 18.91 4.02
C LEU A 14 6.86 18.31 4.20
N THR A 15 7.19 17.35 3.35
CA THR A 15 8.51 16.73 3.29
C THR A 15 8.93 16.47 1.84
N ARG A 16 10.14 15.99 1.65
CA ARG A 16 10.64 15.49 0.37
C ARG A 16 11.03 14.02 0.52
N PHE A 17 10.48 13.18 -0.35
CA PHE A 17 10.77 11.75 -0.39
C PHE A 17 11.18 11.37 -1.80
N GLU A 18 12.41 10.86 -1.96
CA GLU A 18 12.96 10.41 -3.25
C GLU A 18 12.81 11.44 -4.39
N GLY A 19 12.97 12.72 -4.05
CA GLY A 19 12.86 13.83 -5.01
C GLY A 19 11.44 14.40 -5.14
N THR A 20 10.41 13.74 -4.64
CA THR A 20 9.00 14.17 -4.70
C THR A 20 8.60 14.97 -3.47
N ILE A 21 7.82 16.05 -3.66
CA ILE A 21 7.22 16.79 -2.54
C ILE A 21 5.98 16.03 -2.06
N ALA A 22 5.93 15.74 -0.77
CA ALA A 22 4.89 14.92 -0.18
C ALA A 22 4.30 15.54 1.09
N TYR A 23 3.02 15.26 1.34
CA TYR A 23 2.44 15.39 2.66
C TYR A 23 2.97 14.26 3.55
N LEU A 24 3.53 14.61 4.69
CA LEU A 24 3.80 13.70 5.80
C LEU A 24 2.61 13.79 6.75
N ILE A 25 1.86 12.70 6.87
CA ILE A 25 0.70 12.57 7.75
C ILE A 25 1.08 11.64 8.90
N GLY A 26 0.92 12.12 10.14
CA GLY A 26 1.43 11.48 11.35
C GLY A 26 2.86 11.90 11.68
N GLU A 27 3.65 10.94 12.15
CA GLU A 27 5.02 11.13 12.64
C GLU A 27 5.19 12.17 13.76
N LYS A 28 4.69 11.84 14.96
CA LYS A 28 4.90 12.69 16.14
C LYS A 28 6.34 12.71 16.63
N ASN A 29 7.03 11.57 16.49
CA ASN A 29 8.43 11.34 16.87
C ASN A 29 9.14 10.57 15.77
N GLU A 30 10.47 10.70 15.68
CA GLU A 30 11.27 9.94 14.71
C GLU A 30 10.98 8.44 14.81
N GLY A 31 10.63 7.83 13.68
CA GLY A 31 10.35 6.39 13.59
C GLY A 31 8.92 5.97 13.92
N SER A 32 8.05 6.88 14.35
CA SER A 32 6.63 6.59 14.57
C SER A 32 5.85 6.35 13.27
N ALA A 33 4.61 5.87 13.41
CA ALA A 33 3.76 5.53 12.28
C ALA A 33 3.43 6.78 11.43
N ARG A 34 3.51 6.62 10.11
CA ARG A 34 3.35 7.71 9.16
C ARG A 34 2.92 7.24 7.78
N LEU A 35 2.25 8.13 7.07
CA LEU A 35 1.90 7.98 5.68
C LEU A 35 2.49 9.17 4.91
N LEU A 36 3.26 8.89 3.86
CA LEU A 36 3.65 9.89 2.88
C LEU A 36 2.71 9.81 1.69
N VAL A 37 2.23 10.97 1.26
CA VAL A 37 1.31 11.11 0.12
C VAL A 37 1.88 12.16 -0.83
N ASP A 38 1.97 11.85 -2.11
CA ASP A 38 2.33 12.80 -3.15
C ASP A 38 1.45 14.07 -3.06
N LYS A 39 2.06 15.25 -3.14
CA LYS A 39 1.35 16.52 -2.94
C LYS A 39 0.38 16.85 -4.09
N GLU A 40 0.69 16.43 -5.31
CA GLU A 40 -0.02 16.84 -6.53
C GLU A 40 -1.13 15.85 -6.89
N LEU A 41 -0.83 14.54 -6.83
CA LEU A 41 -1.75 13.47 -7.23
C LEU A 41 -2.41 12.76 -6.04
N PHE A 42 -2.02 13.10 -4.80
CA PHE A 42 -2.54 12.48 -3.58
C PHE A 42 -2.35 10.95 -3.52
N LEU A 43 -1.31 10.43 -4.19
CA LEU A 43 -0.98 9.01 -4.23
C LEU A 43 -0.09 8.62 -3.04
N PRO A 44 -0.33 7.48 -2.37
CA PRO A 44 0.54 7.07 -1.27
C PRO A 44 1.94 6.74 -1.81
N LEU A 45 2.99 7.19 -1.12
CA LEU A 45 4.37 6.91 -1.50
C LEU A 45 5.03 5.94 -0.52
N LEU A 46 4.68 6.08 0.76
CA LEU A 46 5.24 5.31 1.85
C LEU A 46 4.23 5.16 2.97
N LEU A 47 4.01 3.93 3.42
CA LEU A 47 3.36 3.64 4.69
C LEU A 47 4.40 3.01 5.63
N LYS A 48 4.53 3.54 6.85
CA LYS A 48 5.33 2.94 7.92
C LYS A 48 4.49 2.86 9.19
N TYR A 49 4.48 1.72 9.85
CA TYR A 49 3.91 1.55 11.19
C TYR A 49 4.65 0.45 11.93
N GLY A 50 5.09 0.74 13.16
CA GLY A 50 6.02 -0.14 13.87
C GLY A 50 7.26 -0.45 13.03
N ASP A 51 7.58 -1.74 12.91
CA ASP A 51 8.70 -2.25 12.13
C ASP A 51 8.38 -2.48 10.64
N TYR A 52 7.11 -2.30 10.25
CA TYR A 52 6.63 -2.55 8.90
C TYR A 52 6.75 -1.31 8.02
N ARG A 53 7.17 -1.52 6.77
CA ARG A 53 7.30 -0.46 5.75
C ARG A 53 6.78 -0.96 4.41
N PHE A 54 5.95 -0.16 3.75
CA PHE A 54 5.46 -0.38 2.40
C PHE A 54 5.81 0.84 1.55
N ARG A 55 6.64 0.67 0.53
CA ARG A 55 6.96 1.70 -0.46
C ARG A 55 6.19 1.42 -1.73
N PHE A 56 5.52 2.44 -2.25
CA PHE A 56 4.71 2.34 -3.46
C PHE A 56 5.37 3.16 -4.56
N SER A 57 5.57 2.56 -5.74
CA SER A 57 6.22 3.21 -6.87
C SER A 57 5.64 2.73 -8.20
N ASN A 58 6.07 3.38 -9.29
CA ASN A 58 5.64 3.08 -10.66
C ASN A 58 4.12 3.16 -10.81
N TYR A 59 3.54 4.27 -10.38
CA TYR A 59 2.12 4.50 -10.54
C TYR A 59 1.73 4.59 -12.01
N ILE A 60 0.69 3.86 -12.39
CA ILE A 60 0.09 3.90 -13.72
C ILE A 60 -1.39 4.25 -13.57
N GLU A 61 -1.85 5.21 -14.39
CA GLU A 61 -3.26 5.48 -14.58
C GLU A 61 -3.83 4.43 -15.54
N PHE A 62 -4.71 3.56 -15.05
CA PHE A 62 -5.27 2.45 -15.83
C PHE A 62 -6.75 2.65 -16.20
N MET A 63 -7.41 3.65 -15.59
CA MET A 63 -8.69 4.23 -16.01
C MET A 63 -8.65 5.73 -15.72
N GLU A 64 -9.61 6.48 -16.28
CA GLU A 64 -9.77 7.91 -15.98
C GLU A 64 -9.82 8.15 -14.46
N HIS A 65 -8.81 8.87 -13.95
CA HIS A 65 -8.64 9.22 -12.53
C HIS A 65 -8.39 8.03 -11.59
N ALA A 66 -8.00 6.86 -12.11
CA ALA A 66 -7.68 5.69 -11.31
C ALA A 66 -6.21 5.30 -11.47
N TRP A 67 -5.46 5.48 -10.39
CA TRP A 67 -4.02 5.20 -10.32
C TRP A 67 -3.74 3.99 -9.42
N TYR A 68 -2.80 3.15 -9.82
CA TYR A 68 -2.35 2.01 -9.02
C TYR A 68 -0.82 1.87 -9.06
N PRO A 69 -0.17 1.52 -7.93
CA PRO A 69 1.27 1.29 -7.92
C PRO A 69 1.61 -0.04 -8.57
N PHE A 70 2.48 -0.04 -9.59
CA PHE A 70 2.94 -1.28 -10.20
C PHE A 70 4.11 -1.93 -9.47
N GLN A 71 4.68 -1.25 -8.48
CA GLN A 71 5.72 -1.80 -7.63
C GLN A 71 5.40 -1.49 -6.16
N ILE A 72 5.40 -2.53 -5.32
CA ILE A 72 5.26 -2.42 -3.87
C ILE A 72 6.41 -3.17 -3.22
N ILE A 73 7.23 -2.46 -2.45
CA ILE A 73 8.30 -3.07 -1.66
C ILE A 73 7.83 -3.13 -0.21
N TYR A 74 7.75 -4.35 0.32
CA TYR A 74 7.47 -4.61 1.71
C TYR A 74 8.77 -4.91 2.47
N SER A 75 9.00 -4.17 3.56
CA SER A 75 10.16 -4.36 4.42
C SER A 75 9.75 -4.49 5.88
N TYR A 76 10.49 -5.32 6.62
CA TYR A 76 10.34 -5.52 8.05
C TYR A 76 11.68 -5.32 8.74
N LYS A 77 11.72 -4.45 9.76
CA LYS A 77 12.96 -4.08 10.47
C LYS A 77 14.09 -3.59 9.53
N GLY A 78 13.70 -2.95 8.43
CA GLY A 78 14.64 -2.40 7.45
C GLY A 78 15.06 -3.37 6.34
N GLU A 79 14.81 -4.67 6.50
CA GLU A 79 15.10 -5.68 5.49
C GLU A 79 13.94 -5.82 4.51
N ILE A 80 14.23 -5.89 3.21
CA ILE A 80 13.23 -6.16 2.19
C ILE A 80 12.81 -7.63 2.32
N ILE A 81 11.52 -7.86 2.56
CA ILE A 81 10.96 -9.20 2.71
C ILE A 81 10.35 -9.64 1.39
N GLU A 82 9.58 -8.76 0.75
CA GLU A 82 8.87 -9.05 -0.49
C GLU A 82 8.89 -7.84 -1.43
N GLU A 83 8.94 -8.13 -2.71
CA GLU A 83 8.71 -7.17 -3.79
C GLU A 83 7.56 -7.67 -4.66
N TYR A 84 6.55 -6.83 -4.81
CA TYR A 84 5.39 -7.10 -5.64
C TYR A 84 5.48 -6.26 -6.91
N THR A 85 5.42 -6.93 -8.05
CA THR A 85 5.36 -6.28 -9.37
C THR A 85 4.04 -6.63 -10.03
N VAL A 86 3.25 -5.61 -10.34
CA VAL A 86 2.02 -5.77 -11.10
C VAL A 86 2.36 -5.89 -12.57
N MET A 87 1.82 -6.92 -13.23
CA MET A 87 2.06 -7.16 -14.65
C MET A 87 0.97 -6.55 -15.54
N ASP A 88 -0.28 -6.58 -15.07
CA ASP A 88 -1.43 -6.08 -15.81
C ASP A 88 -2.58 -5.76 -14.84
N ILE A 89 -3.41 -4.79 -15.18
CA ILE A 89 -4.62 -4.44 -14.43
C ILE A 89 -5.79 -4.35 -15.41
N LYS A 90 -6.83 -5.13 -15.12
CA LYS A 90 -8.10 -5.07 -15.85
C LYS A 90 -9.21 -4.72 -14.87
N ALA A 91 -9.86 -3.59 -15.13
CA ALA A 91 -10.97 -3.13 -14.30
C ALA A 91 -12.28 -3.77 -14.71
N ASN A 92 -13.17 -3.95 -13.73
CA ASN A 92 -14.58 -4.34 -13.95
C ASN A 92 -14.75 -5.63 -14.77
N LEU A 93 -13.79 -6.56 -14.69
CA LEU A 93 -14.00 -7.89 -15.25
C LEU A 93 -15.11 -8.59 -14.48
N PRO A 94 -16.03 -9.29 -15.15
CA PRO A 94 -16.96 -10.16 -14.45
C PRO A 94 -16.16 -11.24 -13.71
N VAL A 95 -16.31 -11.28 -12.39
CA VAL A 95 -15.67 -12.29 -11.54
C VAL A 95 -16.72 -13.32 -11.15
N ASP A 96 -16.39 -14.59 -11.29
CA ASP A 96 -17.24 -15.68 -10.81
C ASP A 96 -17.32 -15.60 -9.28
N VAL A 97 -18.54 -15.42 -8.75
CA VAL A 97 -18.79 -15.29 -7.31
C VAL A 97 -18.39 -16.54 -6.52
N SER A 98 -18.31 -17.69 -7.16
CA SER A 98 -17.84 -18.93 -6.53
C SER A 98 -16.37 -18.87 -6.10
N LEU A 99 -15.57 -17.97 -6.69
CA LEU A 99 -14.18 -17.70 -6.27
C LEU A 99 -14.09 -17.13 -4.85
N PHE A 100 -15.21 -16.68 -4.28
CA PHE A 100 -15.29 -16.16 -2.91
C PHE A 100 -15.99 -17.13 -1.95
N ASP A 101 -16.33 -18.34 -2.39
CA ASP A 101 -16.92 -19.39 -1.54
C ASP A 101 -15.84 -19.96 -0.61
N ILE A 102 -15.77 -19.43 0.61
CA ILE A 102 -14.76 -19.80 1.61
C ILE A 102 -14.76 -21.32 1.91
N PRO A 103 -15.91 -21.99 2.14
CA PRO A 103 -15.96 -23.45 2.20
C PRO A 103 -15.30 -24.15 1.00
N LEU A 104 -15.65 -23.76 -0.23
CA LEU A 104 -15.10 -24.36 -1.45
C LEU A 104 -13.58 -24.16 -1.53
N ILE A 105 -13.10 -22.93 -1.33
CA ILE A 105 -11.67 -22.58 -1.32
C ILE A 105 -10.92 -23.47 -0.33
N ARG A 106 -11.42 -23.61 0.91
CA ARG A 106 -10.77 -24.45 1.93
C ARG A 106 -10.60 -25.89 1.47
N THR A 107 -11.62 -26.49 0.85
CA THR A 107 -11.52 -27.89 0.39
C THR A 107 -10.48 -28.13 -0.71
N GLN A 108 -10.13 -27.10 -1.48
CA GLN A 108 -9.10 -27.18 -2.51
C GLN A 108 -7.67 -27.19 -1.93
N PHE A 109 -7.45 -26.53 -0.80
CA PHE A 109 -6.14 -26.45 -0.14
C PHE A 109 -5.92 -27.50 0.96
N SER A 110 -6.98 -28.19 1.41
CA SER A 110 -6.88 -29.28 2.39
C SER A 110 -6.42 -30.63 1.81
N LYS A 111 -6.12 -30.73 0.51
CA LYS A 111 -5.78 -31.99 -0.18
C LYS A 111 -4.29 -32.14 -0.52
N SER A 112 -3.42 -31.39 0.12
CA SER A 112 -1.97 -31.52 -0.05
C SER A 112 -1.35 -32.11 1.22
N ASP A 113 -1.36 -33.44 1.31
CA ASP A 113 -0.51 -34.26 2.19
C ASP A 113 0.59 -34.92 1.35
#